data_AF-B2A543-F1
#
_entry.id   AF-B2A543-F1
#
_cell.length_a   1.000
_cell.length_b   1.000
_cell.length_c   1.000
_cell.angle_alpha   90.00
_cell.angle_beta   90.00
_cell.angle_gamma   90.00
#
_symmetry.space_group_name_H-M   'P 1'
#
loop_
_entity.id
_entity.type
_entity.pdbx_description
1 polymer ?
#
loop_
_entity_poly.entity_id
_entity_poly.type
_entity_poly.pdbx_seq_one_letter_code
_entity_poly.pdbx_strand_id
1 'polypeptide(L)' 'MYELDIDLLFKIAGVGMILAVLNPVLNILDRQEVTTYVNLAGVIIVLFMIIQLLADLFETVRQVFGVY' A
#
# COMPACT_ATOMS: atom_id res chain seq x y z
N MET A 1 -1.41 22.46 -0.76
CA MET A 1 -0.09 21.80 -0.91
C MET A 1 0.14 20.66 0.09
N TYR A 2 -0.64 20.52 1.17
CA TYR A 2 -0.51 19.42 2.15
C TYR A 2 -1.46 18.23 1.92
N GLU A 3 -2.44 18.36 1.03
CA GLU A 3 -3.47 17.33 0.82
C GLU A 3 -2.85 16.04 0.27
N LEU A 4 -1.97 16.14 -0.74
CA LEU A 4 -1.38 14.97 -1.40
C LEU A 4 -0.57 14.05 -0.46
N ASP A 5 0.23 14.62 0.46
CA ASP A 5 1.03 13.84 1.42
C ASP A 5 0.16 13.17 2.48
N ILE A 6 -0.91 13.85 2.93
CA ILE A 6 -1.85 13.31 3.92
C ILE A 6 -2.72 12.22 3.29
N ASP A 7 -3.17 12.39 2.04
CA ASP A 7 -3.93 11.41 1.28
C ASP A 7 -3.16 10.09 1.11
N LEU A 8 -1.87 10.15 0.80
CA LEU A 8 -1.02 8.96 0.72
C LEU A 8 -0.89 8.27 2.07
N LEU A 9 -0.65 9.05 3.13
CA LEU A 9 -0.55 8.52 4.50
C LEU A 9 -1.86 7.82 4.91
N PHE A 10 -3.01 8.41 4.59
CA PHE A 10 -4.33 7.83 4.84
C PHE A 10 -4.58 6.56 4.01
N LYS A 11 -4.12 6.49 2.75
CA LYS A 11 -4.23 5.27 1.94
C LYS A 11 -3.45 4.11 2.53
N ILE A 12 -2.20 4.34 2.95
CA ILE A 12 -1.37 3.29 3.57
C ILE A 12 -1.93 2.90 4.94
N ALA A 13 -2.32 3.88 5.76
CA ALA A 13 -2.94 3.64 7.06
C ALA A 13 -4.28 2.90 6.94
N GLY A 14 -5.08 3.18 5.91
CA GLY A 14 -6.34 2.50 5.64
C GLY A 14 -6.14 1.01 5.36
N VAL A 15 -5.15 0.66 4.54
CA VAL A 15 -4.79 -0.76 4.31
C VAL A 15 -4.34 -1.41 5.62
N GLY A 16 -3.48 -0.74 6.40
CA GLY A 16 -3.03 -1.25 7.71
C GLY A 16 -4.17 -1.47 8.70
N MET A 17 -5.13 -0.53 8.76
CA MET A 17 -6.30 -0.63 9.63
C MET A 17 -7.21 -1.80 9.22
N ILE A 18 -7.46 -1.97 7.92
CA ILE A 18 -8.25 -3.10 7.42
C ILE A 18 -7.59 -4.42 7.77
N LEU A 19 -6.28 -4.57 7.56
CA LEU A 19 -5.55 -5.79 7.91
C LEU A 19 -5.57 -6.05 9.43
N ALA A 20 -5.43 -5.01 10.25
CA ALA A 20 -5.49 -5.13 11.71
C ALA A 20 -6.85 -5.63 12.22
N VAL A 21 -7.94 -5.30 11.52
CA VAL A 21 -9.28 -5.79 11.83
C VAL A 21 -9.52 -7.19 11.24
N LEU A 22 -9.06 -7.46 10.02
CA LEU A 22 -9.29 -8.74 9.35
C LEU A 22 -8.50 -9.90 9.97
N ASN A 23 -7.26 -9.67 10.42
CA ASN A 23 -6.42 -10.74 10.99
C ASN A 23 -7.08 -11.45 12.18
N PRO A 24 -7.53 -10.75 13.23
CA PRO A 24 -8.22 -11.39 14.35
C PRO A 24 -9.51 -12.09 13.91
N VAL A 25 -10.29 -11.47 13.02
CA VAL A 25 -11.56 -12.03 12.54
C VAL A 25 -11.34 -13.36 11.81
N LEU A 26 -10.34 -13.44 10.92
CA LEU A 26 -10.02 -14.65 10.18
C LEU A 26 -9.43 -15.76 11.09
N ASN A 27 -8.67 -15.37 12.11
CA ASN A 27 -8.15 -16.30 13.12
C ASN A 27 -9.28 -16.92 13.96
N ILE A 28 -10.34 -16.17 14.26
CA ILE A 28 -11.51 -16.70 14.98
C ILE A 28 -12.28 -17.73 14.14
N LEU A 29 -12.22 -17.63 12.81
CA LEU A 29 -12.85 -18.60 11.89
C LEU A 29 -12.04 -19.89 11.70
N ASP A 30 -10.93 -20.05 12.44
CA ASP A 30 -9.97 -21.16 12.33
C ASP A 30 -9.39 -21.31 10.90
N ARG A 31 -9.30 -20.20 10.16
CA ARG A 31 -8.76 -20.12 8.79
C ARG A 31 -7.35 -19.54 8.79
N GLN A 32 -6.41 -20.23 9.43
CA GLN A 32 -5.02 -19.75 9.57
C GLN A 32 -4.31 -19.56 8.22
N GLU A 33 -4.58 -20.43 7.25
CA GLU A 33 -4.04 -20.32 5.88
C GLU A 33 -4.48 -19.00 5.23
N VAL A 34 -5.78 -18.67 5.30
CA VAL A 34 -6.34 -17.44 4.73
C VAL A 34 -5.76 -16.21 5.41
N THR A 35 -5.59 -16.24 6.73
CA THR A 35 -4.97 -15.13 7.49
C THR A 35 -3.55 -14.82 7.00
N THR A 36 -2.77 -15.88 6.73
CA THR A 36 -1.42 -15.74 6.19
C THR A 36 -1.43 -15.10 4.80
N TYR A 37 -2.30 -15.58 3.91
CA TYR A 37 -2.43 -15.02 2.55
C TYR A 37 -2.90 -13.56 2.57
N VAL A 38 -3.80 -13.19 3.49
CA VAL A 38 -4.28 -11.80 3.63
C VAL A 38 -3.16 -10.87 4.09
N ASN A 39 -2.30 -11.30 5.01
CA ASN A 39 -1.12 -10.50 5.40
C ASN A 39 -0.15 -10.30 4.25
N LEU A 40 0.14 -11.35 3.48
CA LEU A 40 1.00 -11.25 2.30
C LEU A 40 0.39 -10.30 1.26
N ALA A 41 -0.90 -10.42 0.97
CA ALA A 41 -1.61 -9.52 0.07
C ALA A 41 -1.56 -8.07 0.56
N GLY A 42 -1.72 -7.85 1.86
CA GLY A 42 -1.59 -6.55 2.49
C GLY A 42 -0.24 -5.88 2.25
N VAL A 43 0.85 -6.63 2.45
CA VAL A 43 2.22 -6.15 2.18
C VAL A 43 2.40 -5.85 0.69
N ILE A 44 1.96 -6.75 -0.19
CA ILE A 44 2.07 -6.57 -1.64
C ILE A 44 1.34 -5.30 -2.11
N ILE A 45 0.13 -5.04 -1.59
CA ILE A 45 -0.64 -3.84 -1.94
C ILE A 45 0.12 -2.57 -1.56
N VAL A 46 0.73 -2.51 -0.37
CA VAL A 46 1.52 -1.35 0.06
C VAL A 46 2.76 -1.18 -0.82
N LEU A 47 3.44 -2.29 -1.19
CA LEU A 47 4.57 -2.22 -2.11
C LEU A 47 4.17 -1.67 -3.48
N PHE A 48 3.01 -2.04 -4.02
CA PHE A 48 2.51 -1.47 -5.26
C PHE A 48 2.26 0.04 -5.17
N MET A 49 1.75 0.54 -4.03
CA MET A 49 1.61 1.97 -3.81
C MET A 49 2.97 2.68 -3.84
N ILE A 50 4.00 2.08 -3.24
CA ILE A 50 5.36 2.64 -3.26
C ILE A 50 5.94 2.64 -4.68
N ILE A 51 5.73 1.57 -5.45
CA ILE A 51 6.22 1.48 -6.84
C ILE A 51 5.61 2.59 -7.71
N GLN A 52 4.33 2.91 -7.55
CA GLN A 52 3.69 3.99 -8.29
C GLN A 52 4.31 5.35 -7.97
N LEU A 53 4.58 5.62 -6.69
CA LEU A 53 5.29 6.84 -6.30
C LEU A 53 6.66 6.89 -6.97
N LEU A 54 7.43 5.80 -6.90
CA LEU A 54 8.73 5.74 -7.57
C LEU A 54 8.63 6.01 -9.07
N ALA A 55 7.61 5.48 -9.75
CA ALA A 55 7.36 5.74 -11.16
C ALA A 55 7.10 7.23 -11.44
N ASP A 56 6.30 7.90 -10.61
CA ASP A 56 6.03 9.33 -10.72
C ASP A 56 7.30 10.17 -10.50
N LEU A 57 8.14 9.75 -9.55
CA LEU A 57 9.45 10.37 -9.31
C LEU A 57 10.37 10.17 -10.52
N PHE A 58 10.41 8.98 -11.10
CA PHE A 58 11.18 8.70 -12.32
C PHE A 58 10.69 9.52 -13.51
N GLU A 59 9.38 9.66 -13.69
CA GLU A 59 8.81 10.49 -14.74
C GLU A 59 9.18 11.97 -14.55
N THR A 60 9.13 12.46 -13.31
CA THR A 60 9.60 13.81 -12.96
C THR A 60 11.08 14.00 -13.34
N VAL A 61 11.93 13.02 -13.03
CA VAL A 61 13.35 13.03 -13.42
C VAL A 61 13.47 13.06 -14.94
N ARG A 62 12.77 12.19 -15.67
CA ARG A 62 12.82 12.14 -17.15
C ARG A 62 12.42 13.48 -17.78
N GLN A 63 11.41 14.15 -17.24
CA GLN A 63 10.98 15.48 -17.68
C GLN A 63 12.05 16.55 -17.44
N VAL A 64 12.67 16.56 -16.24
CA VAL A 64 13.75 17.51 -15.92
C VAL A 64 14.95 17.32 -16.84
N PHE A 65 15.28 16.07 -17.19
CA PHE A 65 16.39 15.75 -18.10
C PHE A 65 16.01 15.78 -19.59
N GLY A 66 14.75 16.09 -19.94
CA GLY A 66 14.28 16.16 -21.34
C GLY A 66 14.28 14.83 -22.08
N VAL A 67 14.31 13.70 -21.37
CA VAL A 67 14.33 12.34 -21.93
C VAL A 67 12.88 11.84 -22.03
N TYR A 68 12.16 12.33 -23.05
CA TYR A 68 10.81 11.87 -23.39
C TYR A 68 10.79 10.39 -23.76
#